data_AF-A0A1M2Z6U8-F1
#
_entry.id   AF-A0A1M2Z6U8-F1
#
_cell.length_a   1.000
_cell.length_b   1.000
_cell.length_c   1.000
_cell.angle_alpha   90.00
_cell.angle_beta   90.00
_cell.angle_gamma   90.00
#
_symmetry.space_group_name_H-M   'P 1'
#
loop_
_entity.id
_entity.type
_entity.pdbx_description
1 polymer ?
#
loop_
_entity_poly.entity_id
_entity_poly.type
_entity_poly.pdbx_seq_one_letter_code
_entity_poly.pdbx_strand_id
1 'polypeptide(L)'
;MPPPTARSAVANGSRLFVQELDGRSALARRYRDLVAEFTRDIGGDPSEAQKQLIRRAASLSTWCEAQEVRLANGDDVEIGPLTTAANSLRRILTDIGLERKPRDITPDFASYVTGNAA
;
A
#
# COMPACT_ATOMS: atom_id res chain seq x y z
N MET A 1 1.94 30.46 0.56
CA MET A 1 2.61 29.33 1.24
C MET A 1 3.60 29.91 2.24
N PRO A 2 3.71 29.39 3.48
CA PRO A 2 4.76 29.84 4.41
C PRO A 2 6.16 29.62 3.82
N PRO A 3 7.17 30.42 4.21
CA PRO A 3 8.53 30.29 3.69
C PRO A 3 9.14 28.93 4.07
N PRO A 4 10.09 28.39 3.29
CA PRO A 4 10.68 27.07 3.55
C PRO A 4 11.23 26.89 4.97
N THR A 5 11.76 27.97 5.57
CA THR A 5 12.29 27.99 6.95
C THR A 5 11.22 27.86 8.03
N ALA A 6 9.97 28.22 7.74
CA ALA A 6 8.84 28.08 8.65
C ALA A 6 8.08 26.75 8.45
N ARG A 7 8.45 25.96 7.43
CA ARG A 7 7.83 24.67 7.13
C ARG A 7 8.62 23.54 7.78
N SER A 8 7.93 22.45 8.11
CA SER A 8 8.61 21.26 8.61
C SER A 8 9.49 20.63 7.52
N ALA A 9 10.57 19.97 7.94
CA ALA A 9 11.45 19.21 7.05
C ALA A 9 10.68 18.16 6.21
N VAL A 10 9.59 17.63 6.77
CA VAL A 10 8.67 16.70 6.09
C VAL A 10 7.87 17.40 5.00
N ALA A 11 7.31 18.58 5.28
CA ALA A 11 6.56 19.37 4.31
C ALA A 11 7.47 19.90 3.17
N ASN A 12 8.76 20.09 3.46
CA ASN A 12 9.79 20.45 2.47
C ASN A 12 10.34 19.25 1.69
N GLY A 13 9.93 18.01 2.02
CA GLY A 13 10.40 16.79 1.34
C GLY A 13 11.81 16.32 1.74
N SER A 14 12.51 17.06 2.60
CA SER A 14 13.86 16.71 3.08
C SER A 14 13.88 15.59 4.12
N ARG A 15 12.74 15.26 4.74
CA ARG A 15 12.58 14.15 5.70
C ARG A 15 11.27 13.40 5.47
N LEU A 16 11.27 12.10 5.78
CA LEU A 16 10.06 11.28 5.68
C LEU A 16 9.20 11.31 6.95
N PHE A 17 9.85 11.40 8.11
CA PHE A 17 9.23 11.41 9.43
C PHE A 17 9.49 12.73 10.16
N VAL A 18 8.55 13.09 11.05
CA VAL A 18 8.66 14.29 11.90
C VAL A 18 9.72 14.13 12.98
N GLN A 19 9.99 12.90 13.39
CA GLN A 19 11.04 12.50 14.34
C GLN A 19 12.13 11.73 13.61
N GLU A 20 13.30 11.62 14.24
CA GLU A 20 14.37 10.79 13.72
C GLU A 20 13.99 9.31 13.79
N LEU A 21 14.30 8.58 12.72
CA LEU A 21 14.11 7.15 12.62
C LEU A 21 15.49 6.53 12.38
N ASP A 22 15.88 5.55 13.20
CA ASP A 22 17.00 4.68 12.85
C ASP A 22 16.62 3.81 11.64
N GLY A 23 16.90 4.33 10.45
CA GLY A 23 16.42 3.77 9.19
C GLY A 23 17.08 2.46 8.76
N ARG A 24 17.92 1.84 9.60
CA ARG A 24 18.72 0.65 9.26
C ARG A 24 17.94 -0.67 9.34
N SER A 25 16.82 -0.69 10.08
CA SER A 25 16.00 -1.90 10.18
C SER A 25 15.45 -2.33 8.81
N ALA A 26 15.20 -3.63 8.63
CA ALA A 26 14.64 -4.16 7.38
C ALA A 26 13.27 -3.54 7.08
N LEU A 27 12.40 -3.41 8.11
CA LEU A 27 11.09 -2.77 7.98
C LEU A 27 11.20 -1.28 7.64
N ALA A 28 12.16 -0.54 8.21
CA ALA A 28 12.36 0.87 7.86
C ALA A 28 12.83 1.06 6.41
N ARG A 29 13.66 0.14 5.89
CA ARG A 29 14.05 0.11 4.47
C ARG A 29 12.83 -0.19 3.59
N ARG A 30 12.11 -1.27 3.89
CA ARG A 30 10.92 -1.70 3.16
C ARG A 30 9.83 -0.62 3.13
N TYR A 31 9.62 0.08 4.23
CA TYR A 31 8.69 1.21 4.30
C TYR A 31 9.08 2.32 3.30
N ARG A 32 10.37 2.68 3.23
CA ARG A 32 10.87 3.69 2.29
C ARG A 32 10.71 3.23 0.84
N ASP A 33 10.98 1.96 0.57
CA ASP A 33 10.80 1.36 -0.76
C ASP A 33 9.34 1.46 -1.20
N LEU A 34 8.40 1.05 -0.34
CA LEU A 34 6.96 1.11 -0.61
C LEU A 34 6.44 2.54 -0.80
N VAL A 35 6.91 3.50 0.01
CA VAL A 35 6.57 4.92 -0.21
C VAL A 35 7.02 5.39 -1.59
N ALA A 36 8.24 5.00 -2.01
CA ALA A 36 8.77 5.37 -3.31
C ALA A 36 8.02 4.66 -4.46
N GLU A 37 7.68 3.38 -4.30
CA GLU A 37 6.90 2.57 -5.25
C GLU A 37 5.50 3.16 -5.45
N PHE A 38 4.73 3.34 -4.37
CA PHE A 38 3.38 3.90 -4.47
C PHE A 38 3.38 5.33 -5.00
N THR A 39 4.44 6.12 -4.73
CA THR A 39 4.61 7.45 -5.34
C THR A 39 4.79 7.35 -6.86
N ARG A 40 5.57 6.36 -7.33
CA ARG A 40 5.75 6.11 -8.78
C ARG A 40 4.47 5.63 -9.43
N ASP A 41 3.72 4.74 -8.78
CA ASP A 41 2.50 4.14 -9.32
C ASP A 41 1.43 5.18 -9.68
N ILE A 42 1.38 6.30 -8.94
CA ILE A 42 0.43 7.39 -9.17
C ILE A 42 0.99 8.52 -10.05
N GLY A 43 2.17 8.35 -10.65
CA GLY A 43 2.77 9.31 -11.57
C GLY A 43 3.87 10.22 -11.02
N GLY A 44 4.29 10.04 -9.76
CA GLY A 44 5.52 10.66 -9.23
C GLY A 44 5.38 12.04 -8.57
N ASP A 45 4.22 12.69 -8.64
CA ASP A 45 3.98 14.00 -7.99
C ASP A 45 2.67 14.03 -7.18
N PRO A 46 2.61 13.34 -6.03
CA PRO A 46 1.41 13.36 -5.20
C PRO A 46 1.15 14.72 -4.56
N SER A 47 -0.14 15.09 -4.51
CA SER A 47 -0.66 16.06 -3.56
C SER A 47 -0.35 15.65 -2.12
N GLU A 48 -0.41 16.59 -1.17
CA GLU A 48 -0.16 16.27 0.24
C GLU A 48 -1.16 15.23 0.78
N ALA A 49 -2.42 15.26 0.36
CA ALA A 49 -3.40 14.25 0.73
C ALA A 49 -2.99 12.84 0.25
N GLN A 50 -2.52 12.73 -1.00
CA GLN A 50 -1.99 11.47 -1.53
C GLN A 50 -0.72 11.02 -0.79
N LYS A 51 0.20 11.94 -0.44
CA LYS A 51 1.38 11.61 0.38
C LYS A 51 0.99 10.99 1.71
N GLN A 52 -0.03 11.52 2.37
CA GLN A 52 -0.51 10.96 3.64
C GLN A 52 -1.13 9.57 3.48
N LEU A 53 -1.87 9.33 2.38
CA LEU A 53 -2.41 8.02 2.06
C LEU A 53 -1.31 7.01 1.72
N ILE A 54 -0.34 7.38 0.88
CA ILE A 54 0.85 6.55 0.55
C ILE A 54 1.60 6.14 1.82
N ARG A 55 1.84 7.08 2.74
CA ARG A 55 2.54 6.79 4.01
C ARG A 55 1.77 5.78 4.86
N ARG A 56 0.44 5.87 4.92
CA ARG A 56 -0.40 4.90 5.64
C ARG A 56 -0.44 3.55 4.95
N ALA A 57 -0.49 3.52 3.62
CA ALA A 57 -0.40 2.29 2.83
C ALA A 57 0.92 1.56 3.14
N ALA A 58 2.06 2.27 3.05
CA ALA A 58 3.37 1.69 3.36
C ALA A 58 3.48 1.18 4.82
N SER A 59 2.88 1.90 5.78
CA SER A 59 2.84 1.45 7.18
C SER A 59 2.04 0.16 7.34
N LEU A 60 0.85 0.09 6.76
CA LEU A 60 0.00 -1.10 6.85
C LEU A 60 0.62 -2.29 6.10
N SER A 61 1.19 -2.06 4.92
CA SER A 61 1.91 -3.09 4.16
C SER A 61 3.06 -3.68 4.95
N THR A 62 3.97 -2.84 5.48
CA THR A 62 5.11 -3.34 6.27
C THR A 62 4.68 -4.06 7.54
N TRP A 63 3.61 -3.60 8.19
CA TRP A 63 3.06 -4.27 9.36
C TRP A 63 2.43 -5.63 9.01
N CYS A 64 1.68 -5.72 7.91
CA CYS A 64 1.12 -6.99 7.41
C CYS A 64 2.22 -7.97 7.02
N GLU A 65 3.23 -7.53 6.26
CA GLU A 65 4.39 -8.35 5.88
C GLU A 65 5.10 -8.92 7.13
N ALA A 66 5.21 -8.14 8.21
CA ALA A 66 5.76 -8.62 9.48
C ALA A 66 4.88 -9.68 10.16
N GLN A 67 3.54 -9.54 10.11
CA GLN A 67 2.64 -10.57 10.64
C GLN A 67 2.65 -11.84 9.80
N GLU A 68 2.77 -11.71 8.48
CA GLU A 68 2.87 -12.85 7.55
C GLU A 68 4.15 -13.66 7.79
N VAL A 69 5.28 -12.99 8.09
CA VAL A 69 6.51 -13.68 8.52
C VAL A 69 6.30 -14.48 9.80
N ARG A 70 5.63 -13.91 10.81
CA ARG A 70 5.30 -14.61 12.06
C ARG A 70 4.42 -15.84 11.78
N LEU A 71 3.37 -15.65 10.98
CA LEU A 71 2.47 -16.73 10.56
C LEU A 71 3.24 -17.85 9.83
N ALA A 72 4.14 -17.50 8.91
CA ALA A 72 4.95 -18.46 8.16
C ALA A 72 5.92 -19.27 9.05
N ASN A 73 6.36 -18.68 10.18
CA ASN A 73 7.17 -19.37 11.19
C ASN A 73 6.35 -20.26 12.14
N GLY A 74 5.01 -20.26 12.00
CA GLY A 74 4.11 -21.00 12.89
C GLY A 74 3.83 -20.30 14.22
N ASP A 75 4.16 -19.01 14.34
CA ASP A 75 3.78 -18.21 15.50
C ASP A 75 2.27 -17.94 15.52
N ASP A 76 1.72 -17.73 16.71
CA ASP A 76 0.34 -17.28 16.84
C ASP A 76 0.19 -15.80 16.42
N VAL A 77 -0.76 -15.56 15.52
CA VAL A 77 -1.06 -14.26 14.93
C VAL A 77 -2.56 -14.03 15.03
N GLU A 78 -2.95 -12.94 15.68
CA GLU A 78 -4.35 -12.53 15.72
C GLU A 78 -4.83 -12.14 14.30
N ILE A 79 -5.73 -12.94 13.75
CA ILE A 79 -6.27 -12.74 12.41
C ILE A 79 -7.15 -11.46 12.33
N GLY A 80 -7.78 -11.04 13.43
CA GLY A 80 -8.64 -9.85 13.48
C GLY A 80 -7.90 -8.54 13.12
N PRO A 81 -6.80 -8.20 13.81
CA PRO A 81 -5.94 -7.08 13.43
C PRO A 81 -5.40 -7.19 12.00
N LEU A 82 -4.95 -8.39 11.59
CA LEU A 82 -4.39 -8.61 10.24
C LEU A 82 -5.41 -8.31 9.14
N THR A 83 -6.61 -8.87 9.26
CA THR A 83 -7.70 -8.64 8.30
C THR A 83 -8.16 -7.18 8.29
N THR A 84 -8.20 -6.52 9.44
CA THR A 84 -8.56 -5.09 9.54
C THR A 84 -7.54 -4.20 8.84
N ALA A 85 -6.24 -4.47 9.04
CA ALA A 85 -5.16 -3.75 8.37
C ALA A 85 -5.19 -3.97 6.85
N ALA A 86 -5.34 -5.23 6.41
CA ALA A 86 -5.41 -5.57 4.99
C ALA A 86 -6.62 -4.92 4.29
N ASN A 87 -7.78 -4.91 4.93
CA ASN A 87 -8.98 -4.25 4.40
C ASN A 87 -8.82 -2.73 4.30
N SER A 88 -8.20 -2.12 5.31
CA SER A 88 -7.90 -0.68 5.30
C SER A 88 -6.88 -0.33 4.22
N LEU A 89 -5.84 -1.15 4.06
CA LEU A 89 -4.83 -1.01 3.01
C LEU A 89 -5.48 -1.06 1.62
N ARG A 90 -6.34 -2.05 1.34
CA ARG A 90 -7.05 -2.15 0.05
C ARG A 90 -7.82 -0.87 -0.30
N ARG A 91 -8.50 -0.27 0.68
CA ARG A 91 -9.27 0.97 0.47
C ARG A 91 -8.34 2.14 0.15
N ILE A 92 -7.27 2.30 0.94
CA ILE A 92 -6.27 3.36 0.70
C ILE A 92 -5.64 3.22 -0.69
N LEU A 93 -5.26 2.00 -1.10
CA LEU A 93 -4.69 1.77 -2.43
C LEU A 93 -5.69 2.12 -3.53
N THR A 94 -6.96 1.77 -3.36
CA THR A 94 -8.03 2.16 -4.31
C THR A 94 -8.15 3.69 -4.39
N ASP A 95 -8.13 4.38 -3.25
CA ASP A 95 -8.28 5.84 -3.17
C ASP A 95 -7.12 6.60 -3.85
N ILE A 96 -5.89 6.08 -3.80
CA ILE A 96 -4.73 6.73 -4.44
C ILE A 96 -4.60 6.42 -5.94
N GLY A 97 -5.45 5.55 -6.49
CA GLY A 97 -5.48 5.28 -7.93
C GLY A 97 -5.12 3.85 -8.33
N LEU A 98 -5.05 2.90 -7.38
CA LEU A 98 -4.96 1.49 -7.72
C LEU A 98 -6.31 1.04 -8.31
N GLU A 99 -6.39 0.96 -9.63
CA GLU A 99 -7.60 0.51 -10.30
C GLU A 99 -7.79 -1.01 -10.09
N ARG A 100 -8.91 -1.39 -9.49
CA ARG A 100 -9.33 -2.79 -9.48
C ARG A 100 -9.63 -3.21 -10.92
N LYS A 101 -8.76 -4.04 -11.52
CA LYS A 101 -9.04 -4.70 -12.80
C LYS A 101 -9.92 -5.92 -12.57
N PRO A 102 -11.22 -5.90 -12.92
CA PRO A 102 -12.05 -7.10 -12.83
C PRO A 102 -11.48 -8.16 -13.78
N ARG A 103 -11.46 -9.42 -13.34
CA ARG A 103 -11.14 -10.55 -14.22
C ARG A 103 -12.22 -10.61 -15.29
N ASP A 104 -11.83 -10.66 -16.56
CA ASP A 104 -12.75 -10.92 -17.65
C ASP A 104 -13.30 -12.35 -17.50
N ILE A 105 -14.60 -12.44 -17.26
CA ILE A 105 -15.34 -13.71 -17.14
C ILE A 105 -16.27 -13.91 -18.33
N THR A 106 -16.11 -13.13 -19.41
CA THR A 106 -16.87 -13.32 -20.65
C THR A 106 -16.66 -14.76 -21.10
N PRO A 107 -17.69 -15.62 -21.04
CA PRO A 107 -17.52 -17.00 -21.45
C PRO A 107 -17.24 -17.04 -22.93
N ASP A 108 -16.28 -17.86 -23.35
CA ASP A 108 -15.98 -18.06 -24.76
C ASP A 108 -17.25 -18.59 -25.44
N PHE A 109 -17.68 -17.96 -26.54
CA PHE A 109 -18.85 -18.39 -27.31
C PHE A 109 -18.74 -19.88 -27.70
N ALA A 110 -17.52 -20.37 -27.97
CA ALA A 110 -17.28 -21.77 -28.29
C ALA A 110 -17.68 -22.73 -27.15
N SER A 111 -17.58 -22.29 -25.89
CA SER A 111 -17.97 -23.07 -24.71
C SER A 111 -19.48 -23.13 -24.46
N TYR A 112 -20.23 -22.12 -24.92
CA TYR A 112 -21.70 -22.13 -24.86
C TYR A 112 -22.33 -23.04 -25.90
N VAL A 113 -21.74 -23.12 -27.09
CA VAL A 113 -22.30 -23.91 -28.21
C VAL A 113 -22.16 -25.41 -27.98
N THR A 114 -21.09 -25.87 -27.32
CA THR A 114 -20.91 -27.29 -26.96
C THR A 114 -21.74 -27.74 -25.75
N GLY A 115 -22.19 -26.81 -24.90
CA GLY A 115 -22.97 -27.12 -23.70
C GLY A 115 -24.47 -27.29 -23.91
N ASN A 116 -25.02 -26.88 -25.06
CA ASN A 116 -26.46 -26.86 -25.34
C ASN A 116 -26.90 -27.83 -26.45
N ALA A 117 -26.06 -28.82 -26.76
CA ALA A 117 -26.36 -29.92 -27.67
C ALA A 117 -26.56 -31.22 -26.87
N ALA A 118 -27.65 -31.30 -26.11
CA ALA A 118 -28.19 -32.53 -25.50
C ALA A 118 -29.71 -32.49 -25.51
#